data_AF-A4JAH5-F1
#
_entry.id   AF-A4JAH5-F1
#
_cell.length_a   1.000
_cell.length_b   1.000
_cell.length_c   1.000
_cell.angle_alpha   90.00
_cell.angle_beta   90.00
_cell.angle_gamma   90.00
#
_symmetry.space_group_name_H-M   'P 1'
#
loop_
_entity.id
_entity.type
_entity.pdbx_description
1 polymer ?
#
loop_
_entity_poly.entity_id
_entity_poly.type
_entity_poly.pdbx_seq_one_letter_code
_entity_poly.pdbx_strand_id
1 'polypeptide(L)'
;MGPGFSERTFEFCFNAEYCRSNAALLASHPHIPSQQAEKDLGYDVEFRIRHGHYTKSVFFQHKVSSYAETKAGRNAHFFDAHSGPYFRFPVDNEQHNTLFELSRTKGNAFYCAPQFHLSHELETHFRASSIAGNSILLDPIDVGQIGDADRHNITYGSTGLNPTLHSETRRFERHYSGGKENSPKLRESRLDLDYIEELSAELLDRTRNSRFRVTMTPALERARPIEQVQVLLGRVYQVTWLLLP
;
A
#
# COMPACT_ATOMS: atom_id res chain seq x y z
N MET A 1 20.52 7.38 13.09
CA MET A 1 20.63 6.00 13.57
C MET A 1 19.83 5.08 12.66
N GLY A 2 20.36 3.90 12.35
CA GLY A 2 19.60 2.90 11.58
C GLY A 2 18.52 2.24 12.45
N PRO A 3 17.53 1.57 11.84
CA PRO A 3 16.53 0.82 12.59
C PRO A 3 17.19 -0.38 13.30
N GLY A 4 16.76 -0.64 14.53
CA GLY A 4 17.19 -1.78 15.36
C GLY A 4 16.49 -3.09 15.02
N PHE A 5 15.66 -3.11 13.98
CA PHE A 5 14.96 -4.30 13.51
C PHE A 5 14.83 -4.28 11.99
N SER A 6 14.62 -5.47 11.42
CA SER A 6 14.43 -5.62 9.98
C SER A 6 13.00 -5.26 9.56
N GLU A 7 12.83 -4.93 8.28
CA GLU A 7 11.51 -4.70 7.67
C GLU A 7 10.60 -5.93 7.80
N ARG A 8 11.13 -7.13 7.56
CA ARG A 8 10.43 -8.40 7.75
C ARG A 8 9.94 -8.60 9.19
N THR A 9 10.72 -8.19 10.18
CA THR A 9 10.30 -8.27 11.59
C THR A 9 9.13 -7.33 11.85
N PHE A 10 9.21 -6.10 11.36
CA PHE A 10 8.13 -5.12 11.52
C PHE A 10 6.86 -5.56 10.78
N GLU A 11 6.98 -5.98 9.52
CA GLU A 11 5.91 -6.56 8.69
C GLU A 11 5.17 -7.66 9.45
N PHE A 12 5.91 -8.63 10.02
CA PHE A 12 5.31 -9.70 10.81
C PHE A 12 4.52 -9.18 12.01
N CYS A 13 5.10 -8.29 12.81
CA CYS A 13 4.46 -7.74 14.00
C CYS A 13 3.21 -6.93 13.66
N PHE A 14 3.28 -6.07 12.64
CA PHE A 14 2.16 -5.28 12.17
C PHE A 14 1.05 -6.18 11.63
N ASN A 15 1.37 -7.13 10.75
CA ASN A 15 0.39 -8.03 10.14
C ASN A 15 -0.33 -8.91 11.17
N ALA A 16 0.41 -9.43 12.17
CA ALA A 16 -0.17 -10.22 13.25
C ALA A 16 -1.17 -9.38 14.08
N GLU A 17 -0.81 -8.15 14.42
CA GLU A 17 -1.68 -7.23 15.16
C GLU A 17 -2.88 -6.78 14.33
N TYR A 18 -2.69 -6.47 13.05
CA TYR A 18 -3.74 -6.07 12.13
C TYR A 18 -4.76 -7.19 11.95
N CYS A 19 -4.30 -8.43 11.78
CA CYS A 19 -5.17 -9.61 11.71
C CYS A 19 -6.00 -9.75 12.97
N ARG A 20 -5.39 -9.66 14.15
CA ARG A 20 -6.07 -9.81 15.44
C ARG A 20 -7.10 -8.69 15.66
N SER A 21 -6.73 -7.44 15.36
CA SER A 21 -7.57 -6.27 15.57
C SER A 21 -8.77 -6.21 14.61
N ASN A 22 -8.63 -6.81 13.42
CA ASN A 22 -9.65 -6.82 12.37
C ASN A 22 -10.23 -8.23 12.12
N ALA A 23 -10.01 -9.20 13.02
CA ALA A 23 -10.36 -10.61 12.80
C ALA A 23 -11.81 -10.82 12.39
N ALA A 24 -12.75 -10.10 13.00
CA ALA A 24 -14.18 -10.17 12.67
C ALA A 24 -14.53 -9.59 11.29
N LEU A 25 -13.67 -8.72 10.75
CA LEU A 25 -13.86 -8.05 9.47
C LEU A 25 -13.05 -8.70 8.35
N LEU A 26 -12.04 -9.52 8.63
CA LEU A 26 -11.27 -10.18 7.58
C LEU A 26 -12.16 -11.10 6.74
N ALA A 27 -12.18 -10.86 5.43
CA ALA A 27 -12.90 -11.68 4.47
C ALA A 27 -12.16 -12.99 4.17
N SER A 28 -10.82 -12.96 4.24
CA SER A 28 -9.90 -14.07 4.00
C SER A 28 -8.61 -13.90 4.80
N HIS A 29 -7.68 -14.85 4.66
CA HIS A 29 -6.31 -14.69 5.13
C HIS A 29 -5.62 -13.49 4.44
N PRO A 30 -4.59 -12.88 5.07
CA PRO A 30 -3.73 -11.91 4.38
C PRO A 30 -3.06 -12.55 3.18
N HIS A 31 -3.02 -11.84 2.06
CA HIS A 31 -2.28 -12.26 0.89
C HIS A 31 -0.91 -11.56 0.89
N ILE A 32 0.15 -12.35 1.10
CA ILE A 32 1.54 -11.89 1.12
C ILE A 32 2.18 -12.41 -0.18
N PRO A 33 2.53 -11.55 -1.15
CA PRO A 33 3.14 -11.97 -2.39
C PRO A 33 4.58 -12.48 -2.17
N SER A 34 5.10 -13.23 -3.14
CA SER A 34 6.53 -13.56 -3.15
C SER A 34 7.35 -12.31 -3.45
N GLN A 35 8.65 -12.29 -3.08
CA GLN A 35 9.55 -11.16 -3.37
C GLN A 35 9.60 -10.80 -4.86
N GLN A 36 9.42 -11.77 -5.76
CA GLN A 36 9.39 -11.50 -7.18
C GLN A 36 8.07 -10.82 -7.59
N ALA A 37 6.94 -11.28 -7.04
CA ALA A 37 5.64 -10.69 -7.31
C ALA A 37 5.46 -9.32 -6.65
N GLU A 38 6.11 -9.07 -5.50
CA GLU A 38 6.12 -7.79 -4.80
C GLU A 38 6.63 -6.65 -5.70
N LYS A 39 7.66 -6.90 -6.51
CA LYS A 39 8.18 -5.91 -7.47
C LYS A 39 7.13 -5.47 -8.48
N ASP A 40 6.33 -6.42 -8.97
CA ASP A 40 5.31 -6.17 -9.99
C ASP A 40 4.02 -5.62 -9.38
N LEU A 41 3.75 -5.92 -8.10
CA LEU A 41 2.52 -5.56 -7.39
C LEU A 41 2.64 -4.29 -6.54
N GLY A 42 3.86 -3.95 -6.10
CA GLY A 42 4.17 -2.74 -5.33
C GLY A 42 3.71 -2.75 -3.87
N TYR A 43 3.33 -3.90 -3.30
CA TYR A 43 2.89 -4.04 -1.91
C TYR A 43 3.40 -5.34 -1.26
N ASP A 44 3.54 -5.34 0.06
CA ASP A 44 3.97 -6.51 0.86
C ASP A 44 2.80 -7.36 1.37
N VAL A 45 1.64 -6.74 1.59
CA VAL A 45 0.43 -7.47 2.00
C VAL A 45 -0.85 -6.82 1.48
N GLU A 46 -1.81 -7.66 1.08
CA GLU A 46 -3.21 -7.31 0.86
C GLU A 46 -4.07 -7.90 1.99
N PHE A 47 -4.86 -7.04 2.64
CA PHE A 47 -5.95 -7.44 3.52
C PHE A 47 -7.29 -7.22 2.83
N ARG A 48 -8.12 -8.27 2.79
CA ARG A 48 -9.50 -8.18 2.31
C ARG A 48 -10.44 -8.06 3.50
N ILE A 49 -11.20 -6.97 3.56
CA ILE A 49 -12.03 -6.58 4.70
C ILE A 49 -13.50 -6.52 4.27
N ARG A 50 -14.36 -7.21 5.00
CA ARG A 50 -15.82 -7.18 4.84
C ARG A 50 -16.36 -5.84 5.34
N HIS A 51 -17.18 -5.22 4.52
CA HIS A 51 -17.90 -3.99 4.84
C HIS A 51 -19.33 -4.13 4.34
N GLY A 52 -20.26 -4.46 5.24
CA GLY A 52 -21.63 -4.82 4.87
C GLY A 52 -21.65 -6.04 3.95
N HIS A 53 -22.18 -5.88 2.74
CA HIS A 53 -22.26 -6.93 1.71
C HIS A 53 -21.06 -6.95 0.75
N TYR A 54 -20.08 -6.08 0.94
CA TYR A 54 -18.94 -5.91 0.04
C TYR A 54 -17.63 -6.28 0.72
N THR A 55 -16.60 -6.55 -0.08
CA THR A 55 -15.23 -6.72 0.38
C THR A 55 -14.36 -5.60 -0.19
N LYS A 56 -13.54 -4.98 0.65
CA LYS A 56 -12.57 -3.95 0.28
C LYS A 56 -11.16 -4.49 0.48
N SER A 57 -10.26 -4.22 -0.45
CA SER A 57 -8.84 -4.52 -0.28
C SER A 57 -8.12 -3.32 0.34
N VAL A 58 -7.16 -3.59 1.21
CA VAL A 58 -6.21 -2.64 1.79
C VAL A 58 -4.82 -3.18 1.57
N PHE A 59 -3.95 -2.38 0.97
CA PHE A 59 -2.61 -2.77 0.60
C PHE A 59 -1.59 -2.01 1.43
N PHE A 60 -0.59 -2.70 1.96
CA PHE A 60 0.51 -2.07 2.69
C PHE A 60 1.85 -2.43 2.07
N GLN A 61 2.65 -1.41 1.79
CA GLN A 61 4.09 -1.53 1.59
C GLN A 61 4.77 -1.11 2.89
N HIS A 62 5.31 -2.08 3.63
CA HIS A 62 6.04 -1.86 4.84
C HIS A 62 7.38 -1.21 4.55
N LYS A 63 7.79 -0.34 5.47
CA LYS A 63 9.10 0.32 5.48
C LYS A 63 9.63 0.34 6.90
N VAL A 64 10.95 0.33 7.03
CA VAL A 64 11.63 0.69 8.28
C VAL A 64 12.37 1.99 8.12
N SER A 65 12.29 2.84 9.14
CA SER A 65 12.82 4.19 9.08
C SER A 65 14.09 4.32 9.91
N SER A 66 15.08 4.99 9.34
CA SER A 66 16.18 5.56 10.10
C SER A 66 15.68 6.76 10.90
N TYR A 67 16.27 7.02 12.08
CA TYR A 67 15.90 8.13 12.94
C TYR A 67 17.07 9.10 13.12
N ALA A 68 16.82 10.39 12.94
CA ALA A 68 17.81 11.44 13.09
C ALA A 68 17.44 12.35 14.26
N GLU A 69 18.21 12.27 15.35
CA GLU A 69 17.98 13.04 16.58
C GLU A 69 18.61 14.43 16.58
N THR A 70 19.68 14.60 15.79
CA THR A 70 20.47 15.82 15.78
C THR A 70 20.61 16.37 14.37
N LYS A 71 20.70 17.70 14.29
CA LYS A 71 20.98 18.39 13.04
C LYS A 71 22.44 18.17 12.64
N ALA A 72 22.67 17.39 11.58
CA ALA A 72 24.02 17.10 11.12
C ALA A 72 24.11 16.79 9.62
N GLY A 73 25.25 17.17 9.02
CA GLY A 73 25.67 16.75 7.69
C GLY A 73 24.74 17.18 6.55
N ARG A 74 24.73 16.38 5.48
CA ARG A 74 23.98 16.65 4.23
C ARG A 74 22.45 16.62 4.42
N ASN A 75 21.96 16.07 5.53
CA ASN A 75 20.53 15.95 5.81
C ASN A 75 20.00 17.04 6.76
N ALA A 76 20.78 18.09 7.05
CA ALA A 76 20.38 19.17 7.95
C ALA A 76 19.07 19.86 7.51
N HIS A 77 18.81 19.92 6.21
CA HIS A 77 17.59 20.49 5.64
C HIS A 77 16.33 19.71 6.01
N PHE A 78 16.39 18.38 6.21
CA PHE A 78 15.26 17.60 6.72
C PHE A 78 14.96 17.94 8.19
N PHE A 79 16.01 18.11 8.99
CA PHE A 79 15.86 18.51 10.40
C PHE A 79 15.17 19.88 10.50
N ASP A 80 15.56 20.82 9.64
CA ASP A 80 14.93 22.15 9.57
C ASP A 80 13.47 22.07 9.09
N ALA A 81 13.17 21.21 8.10
CA ALA A 81 11.82 21.01 7.61
C ALA A 81 10.86 20.47 8.69
N HIS A 82 11.36 19.65 9.61
CA HIS A 82 10.60 19.08 10.73
C HIS A 82 10.72 19.87 12.03
N SER A 83 11.56 20.91 12.06
CA SER A 83 11.89 21.66 13.29
C SER A 83 12.36 20.78 14.45
N GLY A 84 13.04 19.66 14.14
CA GLY A 84 13.43 18.69 15.16
C GLY A 84 13.78 17.31 14.61
N PRO A 85 13.85 16.30 15.50
CA PRO A 85 14.09 14.92 15.13
C PRO A 85 13.06 14.38 14.13
N TYR A 86 13.53 13.53 13.22
CA TYR A 86 12.69 12.99 12.16
C TYR A 86 13.06 11.54 11.82
N PHE A 87 12.06 10.82 11.33
CA PHE A 87 12.20 9.53 10.68
C PHE A 87 12.39 9.71 9.18
N ARG A 88 13.10 8.76 8.56
CA ARG A 88 13.36 8.76 7.13
C ARG A 88 13.50 7.34 6.59
N PHE A 89 12.86 7.08 5.46
CA PHE A 89 13.12 5.89 4.64
C PHE A 89 13.32 6.24 3.15
N PRO A 90 14.19 5.52 2.44
CA PRO A 90 14.38 5.71 1.00
C PRO A 90 13.16 5.19 0.21
N VAL A 91 12.89 5.81 -0.92
CA VAL A 91 11.84 5.40 -1.87
C VAL A 91 12.50 4.87 -3.13
N ASP A 92 12.00 3.74 -3.61
CA ASP A 92 12.29 3.21 -4.94
C ASP A 92 11.25 3.75 -5.92
N ASN A 93 11.68 4.39 -7.01
CA ASN A 93 10.79 5.14 -7.89
C ASN A 93 9.82 4.21 -8.65
N GLU A 94 10.28 3.02 -9.06
CA GLU A 94 9.44 2.03 -9.74
C GLU A 94 8.39 1.48 -8.77
N GLN A 95 8.80 1.03 -7.58
CA GLN A 95 7.88 0.54 -6.56
C GLN A 95 6.89 1.63 -6.13
N HIS A 96 7.33 2.88 -6.01
CA HIS A 96 6.47 4.01 -5.70
C HIS A 96 5.38 4.19 -6.74
N ASN A 97 5.75 4.22 -8.02
CA ASN A 97 4.80 4.41 -9.10
C ASN A 97 3.81 3.25 -9.19
N THR A 98 4.25 2.01 -8.94
CA THR A 98 3.35 0.85 -8.84
C THR A 98 2.36 0.99 -7.67
N LEU A 99 2.82 1.40 -6.48
CA LEU A 99 1.95 1.63 -5.32
C LEU A 99 1.00 2.82 -5.53
N PHE A 100 1.45 3.89 -6.20
CA PHE A 100 0.63 5.02 -6.63
C PHE A 100 -0.51 4.56 -7.55
N GLU A 101 -0.19 3.81 -8.61
CA GLU A 101 -1.18 3.28 -9.54
C GLU A 101 -2.16 2.33 -8.84
N LEU A 102 -1.69 1.52 -7.90
CA LEU A 102 -2.52 0.65 -7.09
C LEU A 102 -3.49 1.47 -6.22
N SER A 103 -3.02 2.52 -5.55
CA SER A 103 -3.88 3.43 -4.78
C SER A 103 -4.88 4.15 -5.68
N ARG A 104 -4.47 4.55 -6.89
CA ARG A 104 -5.31 5.26 -7.87
C ARG A 104 -6.45 4.39 -8.38
N THR A 105 -6.16 3.14 -8.74
CA THR A 105 -7.09 2.24 -9.41
C THR A 105 -7.90 1.38 -8.44
N LYS A 106 -7.26 0.81 -7.41
CA LYS A 106 -7.91 -0.10 -6.45
C LYS A 106 -8.23 0.56 -5.12
N GLY A 107 -7.65 1.73 -4.84
CA GLY A 107 -7.80 2.42 -3.56
C GLY A 107 -7.03 1.74 -2.43
N ASN A 108 -6.87 2.48 -1.34
CA ASN A 108 -6.42 1.96 -0.04
C ASN A 108 -5.03 1.31 -0.05
N ALA A 109 -4.10 1.83 -0.86
CA ALA A 109 -2.70 1.41 -0.81
C ALA A 109 -1.89 2.45 -0.04
N PHE A 110 -1.07 1.99 0.92
CA PHE A 110 -0.34 2.88 1.81
C PHE A 110 1.09 2.39 2.03
N TYR A 111 2.03 3.32 2.15
CA TYR A 111 3.25 3.05 2.90
C TYR A 111 2.89 2.85 4.37
N CYS A 112 3.49 1.87 5.03
CA CYS A 112 3.34 1.61 6.46
C CYS A 112 4.72 1.61 7.13
N ALA A 113 4.97 2.55 8.04
CA ALA A 113 6.26 2.68 8.71
C ALA A 113 6.09 2.91 10.23
N PRO A 114 7.00 2.41 11.07
CA PRO A 114 6.92 2.60 12.52
C PRO A 114 7.30 4.02 12.93
N GLN A 115 6.64 4.55 13.96
CA GLN A 115 7.02 5.80 14.65
C GLN A 115 8.03 5.54 15.79
N PHE A 116 8.80 4.47 15.67
CA PHE A 116 9.81 4.00 16.60
C PHE A 116 10.91 3.29 15.80
N HIS A 117 12.10 3.12 16.37
CA HIS A 117 13.24 2.55 15.63
C HIS A 117 14.11 1.61 16.44
N LEU A 118 13.94 1.53 17.76
CA LEU A 118 14.76 0.69 18.62
C LEU A 118 14.09 -0.68 18.80
N SER A 119 14.90 -1.74 18.90
CA SER A 119 14.39 -3.12 19.04
C SER A 119 13.54 -3.30 20.30
N HIS A 120 13.89 -2.61 21.39
CA HIS A 120 13.13 -2.68 22.64
C HIS A 120 11.78 -1.94 22.56
N GLU A 121 11.67 -0.90 21.72
CA GLU A 121 10.39 -0.24 21.43
C GLU A 121 9.48 -1.21 20.67
N LEU A 122 10.01 -1.89 19.64
CA LEU A 122 9.27 -2.92 18.91
C LEU A 122 8.73 -4.01 19.85
N GLU A 123 9.55 -4.54 20.75
CA GLU A 123 9.12 -5.55 21.72
C GLU A 123 8.03 -5.02 22.66
N THR A 124 8.19 -3.79 23.15
CA THR A 124 7.23 -3.12 24.02
C THR A 124 5.88 -2.97 23.31
N HIS A 125 5.88 -2.45 22.08
CA HIS A 125 4.67 -2.25 21.29
C HIS A 125 4.00 -3.57 20.88
N PHE A 126 4.79 -4.60 20.55
CA PHE A 126 4.27 -5.92 20.19
C PHE A 126 3.54 -6.57 21.37
N ARG A 127 4.15 -6.56 22.56
CA ARG A 127 3.52 -7.07 23.79
C ARG A 127 2.27 -6.27 24.17
N ALA A 128 2.32 -4.95 23.98
CA ALA A 128 1.22 -4.05 24.27
C ALA A 128 0.13 -4.03 23.19
N SER A 129 0.28 -4.78 22.08
CA SER A 129 -0.69 -4.77 20.98
C SER A 129 -0.93 -3.36 20.42
N SER A 130 0.14 -2.58 20.26
CA SER A 130 0.11 -1.19 19.82
C SER A 130 1.05 -0.89 18.64
N ILE A 131 1.51 -1.90 17.91
CA ILE A 131 2.35 -1.74 16.71
C ILE A 131 1.63 -0.88 15.68
N ALA A 132 0.37 -1.22 15.37
CA ALA A 132 -0.40 -0.53 14.33
C ALA A 132 -0.73 0.91 14.77
N GLY A 133 -1.04 1.10 16.05
CA GLY A 133 -1.25 2.43 16.64
C GLY A 133 -0.04 3.35 16.52
N ASN A 134 1.18 2.79 16.68
CA ASN A 134 2.46 3.49 16.58
C ASN A 134 3.11 3.32 15.19
N SER A 135 2.29 3.17 14.16
CA SER A 135 2.73 3.15 12.76
C SER A 135 2.02 4.25 11.98
N ILE A 136 2.76 4.94 11.13
CA ILE A 136 2.22 5.91 10.18
C ILE A 136 1.83 5.21 8.88
N LEU A 137 0.66 5.56 8.35
CA LEU A 137 0.26 5.19 7.00
C LEU A 137 0.19 6.42 6.08
N LEU A 138 0.77 6.31 4.89
CA LEU A 138 0.87 7.40 3.92
C LEU A 138 0.36 6.94 2.55
N ASP A 139 -0.61 7.67 2.00
CA ASP A 139 -1.19 7.37 0.67
C ASP A 139 -0.29 8.00 -0.42
N PRO A 140 0.30 7.20 -1.33
CA PRO A 140 1.16 7.73 -2.38
C PRO A 140 0.44 8.71 -3.33
N ILE A 141 -0.90 8.69 -3.38
CA ILE A 141 -1.67 9.65 -4.20
C ILE A 141 -1.36 11.10 -3.83
N ASP A 142 -1.12 11.37 -2.55
CA ASP A 142 -0.92 12.74 -2.06
C ASP A 142 0.36 13.39 -2.63
N VAL A 143 1.33 12.58 -3.08
CA VAL A 143 2.62 13.06 -3.62
C VAL A 143 2.78 12.81 -5.12
N GLY A 144 1.82 12.13 -5.76
CA GLY A 144 1.81 11.88 -7.20
C GLY A 144 2.94 10.96 -7.69
N GLN A 145 2.98 10.70 -9.00
CA GLN A 145 4.04 9.91 -9.61
C GLN A 145 5.41 10.58 -9.53
N ILE A 146 6.46 9.76 -9.48
CA ILE A 146 7.85 10.18 -9.60
C ILE A 146 8.31 9.95 -11.04
N GLY A 147 8.59 11.03 -11.77
CA GLY A 147 9.00 10.98 -13.18
C GLY A 147 10.50 11.15 -13.41
N ASP A 148 11.26 11.49 -12.37
CA ASP A 148 12.71 11.70 -12.44
C ASP A 148 13.50 10.47 -11.98
N ALA A 149 14.82 10.51 -12.18
CA ALA A 149 15.77 9.47 -11.80
C ALA A 149 16.53 9.78 -10.49
N ASP A 150 16.14 10.84 -9.77
CA ASP A 150 16.79 11.21 -8.52
C ASP A 150 16.43 10.21 -7.42
N ARG A 151 17.17 10.27 -6.31
CA ARG A 151 16.90 9.45 -5.13
C ARG A 151 15.94 10.17 -4.20
N HIS A 152 14.79 9.55 -3.99
CA HIS A 152 13.73 10.11 -3.15
C HIS A 152 13.80 9.55 -1.75
N ASN A 153 13.39 10.36 -0.77
CA ASN A 153 13.20 9.90 0.61
C ASN A 153 11.89 10.46 1.13
N ILE A 154 11.16 9.63 1.86
CA ILE A 154 10.05 10.12 2.68
C ILE A 154 10.58 10.37 4.08
N THR A 155 10.22 11.52 4.65
CA THR A 155 10.53 11.88 6.02
C THR A 155 9.27 12.27 6.77
N TYR A 156 9.26 12.13 8.09
CA TYR A 156 8.18 12.58 8.97
C TYR A 156 8.73 12.84 10.38
N GLY A 157 8.08 13.73 11.13
CA GLY A 157 8.47 14.06 12.50
C GLY A 157 8.31 12.87 13.45
N SER A 158 8.84 12.98 14.67
CA SER A 158 8.79 11.92 15.69
C SER A 158 7.39 11.40 16.02
N THR A 159 6.36 12.24 15.85
CA THR A 159 4.95 11.90 16.06
C THR A 159 4.19 11.55 14.77
N GLY A 160 4.90 11.40 13.64
CA GLY A 160 4.31 11.18 12.32
C GLY A 160 3.87 12.45 11.58
N LEU A 161 4.13 13.62 12.15
CA LEU A 161 3.68 14.89 11.57
C LEU A 161 4.49 15.29 10.33
N ASN A 162 3.88 16.12 9.48
CA ASN A 162 4.46 16.73 8.29
C ASN A 162 5.16 15.75 7.32
N PRO A 163 4.61 14.56 7.05
CA PRO A 163 5.21 13.64 6.10
C PRO A 163 5.48 14.31 4.75
N THR A 164 6.70 14.14 4.25
CA THR A 164 7.19 14.84 3.06
C THR A 164 8.04 13.91 2.20
N LEU A 165 7.78 13.88 0.90
CA LEU A 165 8.64 13.31 -0.12
C LEU A 165 9.70 14.35 -0.52
N HIS A 166 10.97 13.96 -0.50
CA HIS A 166 12.10 14.86 -0.74
C HIS A 166 12.90 14.49 -1.99
N SER A 167 12.91 15.46 -2.91
CA SER A 167 13.63 15.57 -4.19
C SER A 167 13.14 16.87 -4.86
N GLU A 168 11.83 16.91 -5.13
CA GLU A 168 10.93 18.05 -5.23
C GLU A 168 10.04 17.99 -3.97
N THR A 169 9.97 19.06 -3.19
CA THR A 169 9.27 18.98 -1.88
C THR A 169 7.76 18.82 -2.11
N ARG A 170 7.26 17.59 -1.94
CA ARG A 170 5.83 17.25 -2.02
C ARG A 170 5.37 16.75 -0.66
N ARG A 171 4.35 17.38 -0.09
CA ARG A 171 3.82 17.04 1.23
C ARG A 171 2.66 16.06 1.07
N PHE A 172 2.58 15.08 1.96
CA PHE A 172 1.34 14.32 2.06
C PHE A 172 0.29 15.20 2.72
N GLU A 173 -0.91 15.24 2.16
CA GLU A 173 -2.02 16.02 2.72
C GLU A 173 -2.48 15.43 4.04
N ARG A 174 -2.39 14.10 4.17
CA ARG A 174 -2.88 13.36 5.32
C ARG A 174 -1.87 12.30 5.75
N HIS A 175 -1.89 12.01 7.04
CA HIS A 175 -1.28 10.81 7.59
C HIS A 175 -2.31 10.10 8.44
N TYR A 176 -2.20 8.78 8.43
CA TYR A 176 -3.08 7.91 9.20
C TYR A 176 -2.27 7.09 10.19
N SER A 177 -2.95 6.50 11.16
CA SER A 177 -2.41 5.44 12.00
C SER A 177 -2.89 4.09 11.47
N GLY A 178 -2.09 3.04 11.67
CA GLY A 178 -2.57 1.66 11.48
C GLY A 178 -3.60 1.24 12.55
N GLY A 179 -3.68 1.97 13.66
CA GLY A 179 -4.66 1.76 14.72
C GLY A 179 -6.02 2.40 14.43
N LYS A 180 -7.00 2.13 15.30
CA LYS A 180 -8.40 2.58 15.13
C LYS A 180 -8.59 4.10 15.26
N GLU A 181 -7.72 4.78 16.02
CA GLU A 181 -7.91 6.18 16.40
C GLU A 181 -7.78 7.15 15.22
N ASN A 182 -6.94 6.81 14.24
CA ASN A 182 -6.73 7.61 13.03
C ASN A 182 -6.61 6.73 11.77
N SER A 183 -7.44 5.69 11.66
CA SER A 183 -7.43 4.80 10.50
C SER A 183 -7.95 5.51 9.23
N PRO A 184 -7.41 5.22 8.05
CA PRO A 184 -7.92 5.80 6.80
C PRO A 184 -9.36 5.34 6.55
N LYS A 185 -10.21 6.26 6.08
CA LYS A 185 -11.52 5.89 5.54
C LYS A 185 -11.29 5.13 4.25
N LEU A 186 -11.62 3.84 4.24
CA LEU A 186 -11.43 3.00 3.07
C LEU A 186 -12.31 3.49 1.92
N ARG A 187 -11.67 3.91 0.84
CA ARG A 187 -12.32 4.37 -0.38
C ARG A 187 -13.27 3.29 -0.87
N GLU A 188 -14.48 3.71 -1.22
CA GLU A 188 -15.42 2.88 -1.93
C GLU A 188 -15.06 2.95 -3.41
N SER A 189 -14.54 1.86 -3.96
CA SER A 189 -14.49 1.71 -5.41
C SER A 189 -15.93 1.59 -5.89
N ARG A 190 -16.45 2.64 -6.52
CA ARG A 190 -17.72 2.55 -7.24
C ARG A 190 -17.49 1.61 -8.43
N LEU A 191 -18.34 0.59 -8.54
CA LEU A 191 -18.40 -0.27 -9.71
C LEU A 191 -19.24 0.46 -10.76
N ASP A 192 -18.68 1.51 -11.36
CA ASP A 192 -19.27 2.21 -12.49
C ASP A 192 -18.75 1.66 -13.82
N LEU A 193 -19.25 2.21 -14.93
CA LEU A 193 -18.85 1.76 -16.26
C LEU A 193 -17.35 1.98 -16.51
N ASP A 194 -16.79 3.07 -15.99
CA ASP A 194 -15.37 3.41 -16.12
C ASP A 194 -14.50 2.36 -15.41
N TYR A 195 -14.86 1.96 -14.19
CA TYR A 195 -14.18 0.87 -13.49
C TYR A 195 -14.22 -0.45 -14.28
N ILE A 196 -15.36 -0.78 -14.87
CA ILE A 196 -15.53 -2.00 -15.66
C ILE A 196 -14.70 -1.93 -16.95
N GLU A 197 -14.58 -0.75 -17.56
CA GLU A 197 -13.70 -0.51 -18.72
C GLU A 197 -12.23 -0.71 -18.37
N GLU A 198 -11.75 -0.09 -17.29
CA GLU A 198 -10.36 -0.24 -16.83
C GLU A 198 -10.05 -1.69 -16.46
N LEU A 199 -10.92 -2.33 -15.69
CA LEU A 199 -10.76 -3.73 -15.29
C LEU A 199 -10.76 -4.65 -16.50
N SER A 200 -11.60 -4.37 -17.50
CA SER A 200 -11.60 -5.15 -18.75
C SER A 200 -10.26 -5.06 -19.47
N ALA A 201 -9.73 -3.84 -19.64
CA ALA A 201 -8.46 -3.62 -20.30
C ALA A 201 -7.30 -4.34 -19.57
N GLU A 202 -7.25 -4.23 -18.23
CA GLU A 202 -6.25 -4.91 -17.40
C GLU A 202 -6.34 -6.44 -17.55
N LEU A 203 -7.54 -7.00 -17.46
CA LEU A 203 -7.73 -8.45 -17.56
C LEU A 203 -7.39 -8.99 -18.95
N LEU A 204 -7.72 -8.25 -20.01
CA LEU A 204 -7.37 -8.61 -21.39
C LEU A 204 -5.84 -8.64 -21.57
N ASP A 205 -5.15 -7.59 -21.13
CA ASP A 205 -3.69 -7.50 -21.25
C ASP A 205 -3.00 -8.63 -20.47
N ARG A 206 -3.37 -8.83 -19.21
CA ARG A 206 -2.83 -9.93 -18.39
C ARG A 206 -3.11 -11.29 -19.00
N THR A 207 -4.31 -11.50 -19.55
CA THR A 207 -4.67 -12.79 -20.15
C THR A 207 -3.86 -13.04 -21.42
N ARG A 208 -3.65 -12.02 -22.28
CA ARG A 208 -2.78 -12.10 -23.48
C ARG A 208 -1.35 -12.50 -23.14
N ASN A 209 -0.83 -11.94 -22.05
CA ASN A 209 0.55 -12.15 -21.59
C ASN A 209 0.70 -13.40 -20.69
N SER A 210 -0.33 -14.24 -20.57
CA SER A 210 -0.32 -15.43 -19.70
C SER A 210 -0.47 -16.74 -20.47
N ARG A 211 -0.35 -17.86 -19.75
CA ARG A 211 -0.69 -19.20 -20.27
C ARG A 211 -2.14 -19.33 -20.75
N PHE A 212 -3.02 -18.44 -20.32
CA PHE A 212 -4.44 -18.42 -20.68
C PHE A 212 -4.74 -17.64 -21.95
N ARG A 213 -3.71 -17.24 -22.72
CA ARG A 213 -3.88 -16.57 -24.02
C ARG A 213 -4.85 -17.29 -24.97
N VAL A 214 -5.00 -18.62 -24.85
CA VAL A 214 -5.92 -19.42 -25.69
C VAL A 214 -7.38 -19.05 -25.43
N THR A 215 -7.69 -18.49 -24.26
CA THR A 215 -9.02 -17.96 -23.93
C THR A 215 -9.32 -16.64 -24.66
N MET A 216 -8.29 -15.95 -25.17
CA MET A 216 -8.43 -14.75 -25.99
C MET A 216 -8.94 -15.13 -27.38
N THR A 217 -10.23 -14.90 -27.60
CA THR A 217 -10.86 -15.08 -28.92
C THR A 217 -11.18 -13.71 -29.53
N PRO A 218 -11.21 -13.58 -30.86
CA PRO A 218 -11.63 -12.33 -31.50
C PRO A 218 -13.04 -11.86 -31.07
N ALA A 219 -13.90 -12.81 -30.69
CA ALA A 219 -15.23 -12.50 -30.15
C ALA A 219 -15.14 -11.87 -28.76
N LEU A 220 -14.30 -12.40 -27.87
CA LEU A 220 -14.06 -11.84 -26.54
C LEU A 220 -13.45 -10.43 -26.63
N GLU A 221 -12.46 -10.23 -27.50
CA GLU A 221 -11.81 -8.92 -27.67
C GLU A 221 -12.75 -7.82 -28.18
N ARG A 222 -13.84 -8.19 -28.85
CA ARG A 222 -14.87 -7.26 -29.36
C ARG A 222 -16.10 -7.15 -28.46
N ALA A 223 -16.19 -7.97 -27.42
CA ALA A 223 -17.32 -7.96 -26.49
C ALA A 223 -17.33 -6.67 -25.65
N ARG A 224 -18.46 -6.39 -24.99
CA ARG A 224 -18.54 -5.21 -24.10
C ARG A 224 -17.63 -5.41 -22.88
N PRO A 225 -17.10 -4.33 -22.29
CA PRO A 225 -16.23 -4.42 -21.10
C PRO A 225 -16.78 -5.32 -19.99
N ILE A 226 -18.06 -5.22 -19.66
CA ILE A 226 -18.67 -6.07 -18.63
C ILE A 226 -18.67 -7.56 -19.00
N GLU A 227 -18.89 -7.90 -20.27
CA GLU A 227 -18.87 -9.28 -20.77
C GLU A 227 -17.45 -9.83 -20.79
N GLN A 228 -16.48 -8.99 -21.17
CA GLN A 228 -15.06 -9.31 -21.13
C GLN A 228 -14.63 -9.65 -19.71
N VAL A 229 -14.94 -8.78 -18.75
CA VAL A 229 -14.67 -9.01 -17.33
C VAL A 229 -15.34 -10.29 -16.84
N GLN A 230 -16.64 -10.48 -17.09
CA GLN A 230 -17.36 -11.69 -16.65
C GLN A 230 -16.75 -12.98 -17.20
N VAL A 231 -16.45 -13.02 -18.50
CA VAL A 231 -15.89 -14.21 -19.15
C VAL A 231 -14.48 -14.51 -18.64
N LEU A 232 -13.64 -13.49 -18.49
CA LEU A 232 -12.27 -13.66 -18.03
C LEU A 232 -12.23 -14.06 -16.55
N LEU A 233 -13.01 -13.40 -15.69
CA LEU A 233 -13.13 -13.80 -14.28
C LEU A 233 -13.65 -15.23 -14.16
N GLY A 234 -14.69 -15.61 -14.91
CA GLY A 234 -15.26 -16.95 -14.84
C GLY A 234 -14.35 -18.05 -15.39
N ARG A 235 -13.66 -17.82 -16.52
CA ARG A 235 -12.89 -18.87 -17.22
C ARG A 235 -11.42 -18.92 -16.83
N VAL A 236 -10.79 -17.77 -16.60
CA VAL A 236 -9.36 -17.67 -16.30
C VAL A 236 -9.12 -17.72 -14.80
N TYR A 237 -9.89 -16.93 -14.05
CA TYR A 237 -9.71 -16.78 -12.60
C TYR A 237 -10.66 -17.68 -11.79
N GLN A 238 -11.56 -18.41 -12.46
CA GLN A 238 -12.53 -19.32 -11.84
C GLN A 238 -13.35 -18.69 -10.71
N VAL A 239 -13.63 -17.38 -10.84
CA VAL A 239 -14.41 -16.66 -9.84
C VAL A 239 -15.89 -16.76 -10.18
N THR A 240 -16.70 -17.23 -9.23
CA THR A 240 -18.17 -17.26 -9.32
C THR A 240 -18.75 -15.91 -8.90
N TRP A 241 -18.58 -14.89 -9.74
CA TRP A 241 -19.19 -13.58 -9.55
C TRP A 241 -20.06 -13.24 -10.75
N LEU A 242 -21.21 -12.64 -10.48
CA LEU A 242 -22.11 -12.11 -11.49
C LEU A 242 -22.13 -10.59 -11.31
N LEU A 243 -21.49 -9.87 -12.23
CA LEU A 243 -21.61 -8.42 -12.30
C LEU A 243 -22.94 -8.10 -12.96
N LEU A 244 -23.96 -7.83 -12.17
CA LEU A 244 -25.28 -7.43 -12.67
C LEU A 244 -25.22 -5.96 -13.11
N PRO A 245 -25.80 -5.62 -14.28
CA PRO A 245 -25.92 -4.23 -14.72
C PRO A 245 -26.83 -3.40 -13.80
#